data_AF-R3WXB2-F1
#
_entry.id   AF-R3WXB2-F1
#
_cell.length_a   1.000
_cell.length_b   1.000
_cell.length_c   1.000
_cell.angle_alpha   90.00
_cell.angle_beta   90.00
_cell.angle_gamma   90.00
#
_symmetry.space_group_name_H-M   'P 1'
#
loop_
_entity.id
_entity.type
_entity.pdbx_description
1 polymer ?
#
loop_
_entity_poly.entity_id
_entity_poly.type
_entity_poly.pdbx_seq_one_letter_code
_entity_poly.pdbx_strand_id
1 'polypeptide(L)'
;MNKKIISSLIVSLSFGTALLPVTVKADELKSDVTVSIDAGTGAGPAEEEISEKTPRDGEFIIKAVSDFNYPSVPLGETRAATIAKDKAYGIEVVDVTGNGTGWNVKVAMDSFKVKGGVNDGEDLKGWELTIPTAEVTSKSASIRPENTPVGKEAKISGTLSSVVFKADEGKGMGRYTNIFERYADNQEPTRTTGVQLSIPNTARKASYIGKLNWTLTNTPN
;
A
#
# COMPACT_ATOMS: atom_id res chain seq x y z
N MET A 1 -87.35 -63.09 -7.42
CA MET A 1 -88.17 -61.99 -7.99
C MET A 1 -87.63 -60.68 -7.43
N ASN A 2 -86.92 -59.93 -8.28
CA ASN A 2 -86.12 -58.76 -7.89
C ASN A 2 -87.00 -57.61 -7.41
N LYS A 3 -86.75 -57.09 -6.21
CA LYS A 3 -87.14 -55.73 -5.82
C LYS A 3 -85.93 -55.00 -5.26
N LYS A 4 -85.49 -54.01 -6.03
CA LYS A 4 -84.47 -53.02 -5.69
C LYS A 4 -84.98 -52.17 -4.52
N ILE A 5 -84.14 -51.96 -3.52
CA ILE A 5 -84.25 -50.84 -2.58
C ILE A 5 -83.01 -49.98 -2.80
N ILE A 6 -83.26 -48.72 -3.13
CA ILE A 6 -82.30 -47.65 -3.39
C ILE A 6 -82.35 -46.70 -2.18
N SER A 7 -81.20 -46.08 -1.88
CA SER A 7 -81.01 -44.88 -1.04
C SER A 7 -80.83 -45.14 0.47
N SER A 8 -79.90 -44.52 1.19
CA SER A 8 -79.15 -43.27 0.95
C SER A 8 -77.74 -43.37 1.54
N LEU A 9 -76.73 -42.94 0.78
CA LEU A 9 -75.38 -42.70 1.28
C LEU A 9 -75.33 -41.25 1.79
N ILE A 10 -75.09 -41.08 3.09
CA ILE A 10 -74.82 -39.77 3.69
C ILE A 10 -73.37 -39.42 3.35
N VAL A 11 -73.17 -38.48 2.42
CA VAL A 11 -71.87 -37.85 2.19
C VAL A 11 -71.74 -36.71 3.18
N SER A 12 -70.94 -36.91 4.22
CA SER A 12 -70.50 -35.85 5.12
C SER A 12 -69.49 -34.97 4.38
N LEU A 13 -69.90 -33.77 3.93
CA LEU A 13 -68.98 -32.72 3.51
C LEU A 13 -68.26 -32.18 4.75
N SER A 14 -67.04 -32.63 5.00
CA SER A 14 -66.11 -31.93 5.86
C SER A 14 -65.63 -30.67 5.14
N PHE A 15 -66.15 -29.51 5.55
CA PHE A 15 -65.58 -28.21 5.19
C PHE A 15 -64.19 -28.10 5.83
N GLY A 16 -63.16 -28.36 5.05
CA GLY A 16 -61.80 -27.97 5.41
C GLY A 16 -61.74 -26.44 5.39
N THR A 17 -61.58 -25.81 6.55
CA THR A 17 -61.20 -24.40 6.64
C THR A 17 -59.80 -24.25 6.05
N ALA A 18 -59.72 -23.89 4.78
CA ALA A 18 -58.48 -23.38 4.20
C ALA A 18 -58.19 -22.04 4.88
N LEU A 19 -57.27 -22.03 5.83
CA LEU A 19 -56.64 -20.80 6.30
C LEU A 19 -55.89 -20.21 5.10
N LEU A 20 -56.47 -19.18 4.48
CA LEU A 20 -55.74 -18.35 3.54
C LEU A 20 -54.53 -17.77 4.30
N PRO A 21 -53.31 -17.78 3.73
CA PRO A 21 -52.19 -17.09 4.35
C PRO A 21 -52.55 -15.61 4.46
N VAL A 22 -52.69 -15.11 5.69
CA VAL A 22 -52.81 -13.68 5.96
C VAL A 22 -51.49 -13.06 5.49
N THR A 23 -51.49 -12.49 4.30
CA THR A 23 -50.36 -11.70 3.84
C THR A 23 -50.42 -10.40 4.62
N VAL A 24 -49.65 -10.32 5.70
CA VAL A 24 -49.45 -9.07 6.44
C VAL A 24 -48.86 -8.09 5.44
N LYS A 25 -49.64 -7.08 5.02
CA LYS A 25 -49.09 -5.95 4.28
C LYS A 25 -48.17 -5.19 5.23
N ALA A 26 -46.86 -5.30 5.02
CA ALA A 26 -45.90 -4.45 5.72
C ALA A 26 -46.18 -2.99 5.32
N ASP A 27 -46.37 -2.13 6.32
CA ASP A 27 -46.42 -0.69 6.12
C ASP A 27 -44.97 -0.20 5.99
N GLU A 28 -44.53 0.00 4.75
CA GLU A 28 -43.16 0.40 4.44
C GLU A 28 -43.13 1.88 4.04
N LEU A 29 -42.50 2.69 4.88
CA LEU A 29 -42.23 4.10 4.60
C LEU A 29 -40.74 4.29 4.32
N LYS A 30 -40.40 5.04 3.27
CA LYS A 30 -39.02 5.38 2.91
C LYS A 30 -38.77 6.86 3.18
N SER A 31 -37.56 7.18 3.63
CA SER A 31 -37.06 8.54 3.72
C SER A 31 -35.70 8.64 3.05
N ASP A 32 -35.39 9.80 2.49
CA ASP A 32 -34.11 10.06 1.84
C ASP A 32 -33.09 10.63 2.83
N VAL A 33 -31.81 10.32 2.60
CA VAL A 33 -30.67 10.95 3.28
C VAL A 33 -29.78 11.56 2.21
N THR A 34 -29.48 12.86 2.33
CA THR A 34 -28.63 13.60 1.41
C THR A 34 -27.38 14.09 2.11
N VAL A 35 -26.22 13.96 1.47
CA VAL A 35 -24.92 14.38 2.01
C VAL A 35 -24.02 14.92 0.89
N SER A 36 -23.15 15.86 1.23
CA SER A 36 -22.02 16.29 0.38
C SER A 36 -20.72 15.85 1.06
N ILE A 37 -19.77 15.34 0.28
CA ILE A 37 -18.49 14.82 0.79
C ILE A 37 -17.38 15.73 0.28
N ASP A 38 -16.62 16.30 1.21
CA ASP A 38 -15.45 17.11 0.92
C ASP A 38 -14.16 16.26 0.99
N ALA A 39 -13.07 16.78 0.41
CA ALA A 39 -11.75 16.19 0.52
C ALA A 39 -11.27 16.14 1.98
N GLY A 40 -10.47 15.13 2.31
CA GLY A 40 -9.79 15.05 3.60
C GLY A 40 -8.53 15.92 3.63
N THR A 41 -8.02 16.22 4.82
CA THR A 41 -6.81 17.05 4.98
C THR A 41 -5.50 16.27 4.90
N GLY A 42 -5.55 14.94 5.07
CA GLY A 42 -4.36 14.08 5.18
C GLY A 42 -3.53 14.29 6.45
N ALA A 43 -4.08 15.00 7.43
CA ALA A 43 -3.40 15.36 8.66
C ALA A 43 -3.15 14.16 9.60
N GLY A 44 -2.14 14.30 10.46
CA GLY A 44 -1.85 13.36 11.55
C GLY A 44 -0.50 12.66 11.43
N PRO A 45 -0.17 11.73 12.35
CA PRO A 45 1.09 10.98 12.31
C PRO A 45 1.11 10.02 11.12
N ALA A 46 2.29 9.60 10.67
CA ALA A 46 2.42 8.47 9.75
C ALA A 46 1.78 7.20 10.36
N GLU A 47 1.24 6.33 9.52
CA GLU A 47 0.60 5.11 9.99
C GLU A 47 1.63 4.11 10.52
N GLU A 48 2.82 4.08 9.94
CA GLU A 48 3.90 3.16 10.28
C GLU A 48 5.17 3.93 10.68
N GLU A 49 5.97 3.35 11.58
CA GLU A 49 7.24 3.94 12.02
C GLU A 49 8.36 3.68 11.00
N ILE A 50 8.21 4.28 9.81
CA ILE A 50 9.13 4.11 8.67
C ILE A 50 10.19 5.21 8.58
N SER A 51 10.05 6.32 9.31
CA SER A 51 10.92 7.49 9.21
C SER A 51 10.97 8.25 10.53
N GLU A 52 12.13 8.81 10.85
CA GLU A 52 12.33 9.72 11.99
C GLU A 52 11.98 11.18 11.65
N LYS A 53 11.86 11.52 10.36
CA LYS A 53 11.44 12.85 9.91
C LYS A 53 9.98 13.09 10.27
N THR A 54 9.65 14.33 10.63
CA THR A 54 8.27 14.78 10.84
C THR A 54 7.40 14.46 9.61
N PRO A 55 6.29 13.71 9.77
CA PRO A 55 5.36 13.43 8.68
C PRO A 55 4.79 14.72 8.08
N ARG A 56 4.53 14.69 6.78
CA ARG A 56 3.94 15.81 6.04
C ARG A 56 2.41 15.69 6.00
N ASP A 57 1.73 16.83 5.95
CA ASP A 57 0.27 16.90 5.81
C ASP A 57 -0.10 17.45 4.42
N GLY A 58 -1.25 17.02 3.91
CA GLY A 58 -1.76 17.40 2.60
C GLY A 58 -2.68 16.33 2.01
N GLU A 59 -3.56 16.76 1.11
CA GLU A 59 -4.61 15.89 0.54
C GLU A 59 -4.05 14.84 -0.45
N PHE A 60 -2.94 15.18 -1.14
CA PHE A 60 -2.24 14.30 -2.06
C PHE A 60 -0.72 14.46 -1.90
N ILE A 61 -0.08 13.55 -1.15
CA ILE A 61 1.31 13.74 -0.73
C ILE A 61 2.02 12.42 -0.38
N ILE A 62 3.35 12.43 -0.52
CA ILE A 62 4.21 11.47 0.19
C ILE A 62 4.35 11.96 1.63
N LYS A 63 3.65 11.30 2.54
CA LYS A 63 3.59 11.69 3.96
C LYS A 63 4.89 11.40 4.69
N ALA A 64 5.49 10.24 4.45
CA ALA A 64 6.74 9.81 5.05
C ALA A 64 7.50 8.85 4.11
N VAL A 65 8.83 8.84 4.22
CA VAL A 65 9.70 7.92 3.47
C VAL A 65 11.00 7.69 4.22
N SER A 66 11.50 6.46 4.21
CA SER A 66 12.71 6.06 4.92
C SER A 66 14.00 6.61 4.31
N ASP A 67 14.99 6.82 5.17
CA ASP A 67 16.40 6.92 4.78
C ASP A 67 17.07 5.55 4.95
N PHE A 68 17.96 5.19 4.02
CA PHE A 68 18.69 3.92 4.07
C PHE A 68 20.13 4.14 4.52
N ASN A 69 20.56 3.42 5.55
CA ASN A 69 21.92 3.49 6.07
C ASN A 69 22.68 2.19 5.80
N TYR A 70 23.90 2.34 5.28
CA TYR A 70 24.81 1.24 5.02
C TYR A 70 26.13 1.53 5.74
N PRO A 71 26.37 0.95 6.93
CA PRO A 71 27.59 1.24 7.71
C PRO A 71 28.88 0.89 6.95
N SER A 72 28.87 -0.18 6.17
CA SER A 72 29.98 -0.59 5.32
C SER A 72 29.49 -1.51 4.19
N VAL A 73 29.97 -1.28 2.97
CA VAL A 73 29.78 -2.17 1.83
C VAL A 73 31.15 -2.42 1.19
N PRO A 74 31.69 -3.66 1.26
CA PRO A 74 32.96 -3.97 0.61
C PRO A 74 32.91 -3.78 -0.91
N LEU A 75 34.07 -3.57 -1.52
CA LEU A 75 34.20 -3.48 -2.98
C LEU A 75 33.74 -4.80 -3.62
N GLY A 76 32.92 -4.70 -4.67
CA GLY A 76 32.41 -5.86 -5.40
C GLY A 76 31.28 -6.60 -4.70
N GLU A 77 30.78 -6.10 -3.57
CA GLU A 77 29.78 -6.77 -2.78
C GLU A 77 28.44 -6.03 -2.75
N THR A 78 27.39 -6.78 -2.43
CA THR A 78 26.05 -6.27 -2.14
C THR A 78 25.79 -6.40 -0.65
N ARG A 79 25.17 -5.37 -0.06
CA ARG A 79 24.74 -5.35 1.34
C ARG A 79 23.36 -4.76 1.48
N ALA A 80 22.68 -5.16 2.53
CA ALA A 80 21.41 -4.61 2.93
C ALA A 80 21.60 -3.41 3.87
N ALA A 81 20.64 -2.49 3.86
CA ALA A 81 20.60 -1.40 4.81
C ALA A 81 20.27 -1.92 6.23
N THR A 82 20.76 -1.20 7.25
CA THR A 82 20.55 -1.55 8.66
C THR A 82 19.32 -0.86 9.22
N ILE A 83 18.33 -1.63 9.68
CA ILE A 83 17.11 -1.09 10.29
C ILE A 83 17.30 -1.00 11.79
N ALA A 84 16.88 0.11 12.41
CA ALA A 84 16.83 0.22 13.87
C ALA A 84 15.77 -0.73 14.45
N LYS A 85 15.99 -1.19 15.69
CA LYS A 85 15.07 -2.11 16.37
C LYS A 85 13.65 -1.52 16.40
N ASP A 86 12.67 -2.38 16.16
CA ASP A 86 11.23 -2.05 16.13
C ASP A 86 10.81 -1.04 15.04
N LYS A 87 11.68 -0.75 14.06
CA LYS A 87 11.38 0.11 12.91
C LYS A 87 11.14 -0.69 11.63
N ALA A 88 10.66 0.01 10.62
CA ALA A 88 10.53 -0.51 9.26
C ALA A 88 11.12 0.48 8.26
N TYR A 89 11.37 -0.01 7.05
CA TYR A 89 11.60 0.81 5.87
C TYR A 89 10.37 0.79 4.96
N GLY A 90 10.05 1.94 4.38
CA GLY A 90 8.89 2.09 3.53
C GLY A 90 8.66 3.51 3.02
N ILE A 91 7.50 3.67 2.41
CA ILE A 91 6.96 4.94 1.95
C ILE A 91 5.46 4.98 2.21
N GLU A 92 4.97 6.10 2.74
CA GLU A 92 3.54 6.34 2.93
C GLU A 92 3.04 7.39 1.94
N VAL A 93 1.95 7.07 1.25
CA VAL A 93 1.22 7.95 0.34
C VAL A 93 -0.16 8.22 0.90
N VAL A 94 -0.58 9.48 0.81
CA VAL A 94 -1.93 9.94 1.12
C VAL A 94 -2.58 10.43 -0.16
N ASP A 95 -3.77 9.93 -0.45
CA ASP A 95 -4.70 10.47 -1.44
C ASP A 95 -6.10 10.53 -0.84
N VAL A 96 -6.43 11.66 -0.24
CA VAL A 96 -7.76 11.93 0.33
C VAL A 96 -8.50 13.01 -0.45
N THR A 97 -8.12 13.19 -1.73
CA THR A 97 -8.75 14.16 -2.64
C THR A 97 -10.20 13.80 -3.00
N GLY A 98 -10.53 12.50 -2.91
CA GLY A 98 -11.84 11.97 -3.30
C GLY A 98 -12.01 11.74 -4.81
N ASN A 99 -10.99 12.05 -5.63
CA ASN A 99 -11.10 11.96 -7.09
C ASN A 99 -10.82 10.55 -7.64
N GLY A 100 -10.01 9.75 -6.94
CA GLY A 100 -9.68 8.39 -7.38
C GLY A 100 -8.96 8.31 -8.72
N THR A 101 -8.16 9.32 -9.09
CA THR A 101 -7.45 9.36 -10.38
C THR A 101 -6.38 8.28 -10.52
N GLY A 102 -6.04 7.59 -9.43
CA GLY A 102 -4.84 6.77 -9.34
C GLY A 102 -3.58 7.63 -9.26
N TRP A 103 -2.46 6.98 -8.95
CA TRP A 103 -1.18 7.65 -8.74
C TRP A 103 0.00 6.69 -8.85
N ASN A 104 1.21 7.22 -9.07
CA ASN A 104 2.43 6.44 -8.94
C ASN A 104 3.54 7.24 -8.25
N VAL A 105 4.37 6.54 -7.49
CA VAL A 105 5.61 7.04 -6.91
C VAL A 105 6.79 6.44 -7.65
N LYS A 106 7.67 7.32 -8.13
CA LYS A 106 8.98 6.97 -8.68
C LYS A 106 10.09 7.35 -7.71
N VAL A 107 11.15 6.56 -7.72
CA VAL A 107 12.41 6.85 -7.04
C VAL A 107 13.52 6.99 -8.07
N ALA A 108 14.39 7.97 -7.87
CA ALA A 108 15.64 8.16 -8.59
C ALA A 108 16.75 8.57 -7.62
N MET A 109 18.00 8.53 -8.05
CA MET A 109 19.13 9.08 -7.29
C MET A 109 19.90 10.04 -8.19
N ASP A 110 20.14 11.28 -7.76
CA ASP A 110 20.85 12.26 -8.59
C ASP A 110 22.30 11.84 -8.83
N SER A 111 23.04 11.71 -7.72
CA SER A 111 24.45 11.39 -7.71
C SER A 111 24.81 10.72 -6.39
N PHE A 112 25.72 9.76 -6.45
CA PHE A 112 26.27 9.10 -5.27
C PHE A 112 27.73 9.51 -5.16
N LYS A 113 28.03 10.49 -4.29
CA LYS A 113 29.31 11.21 -4.31
C LYS A 113 30.15 10.91 -3.09
N VAL A 114 31.48 10.92 -3.27
CA VAL A 114 32.42 10.93 -2.14
C VAL A 114 32.08 12.12 -1.23
N LYS A 115 32.09 11.88 0.08
CA LYS A 115 31.87 12.87 1.12
C LYS A 115 33.16 13.07 1.92
N GLY A 116 33.83 14.18 1.68
CA GLY A 116 35.06 14.62 2.33
C GLY A 116 36.36 14.04 1.75
N GLY A 117 37.48 14.64 2.16
CA GLY A 117 38.82 14.23 1.71
C GLY A 117 39.22 14.82 0.35
N VAL A 118 40.30 14.28 -0.23
CA VAL A 118 40.92 14.81 -1.47
C VAL A 118 40.03 14.65 -2.71
N ASN A 119 39.12 13.67 -2.70
CA ASN A 119 38.26 13.32 -3.82
C ASN A 119 36.79 13.73 -3.58
N ASP A 120 36.54 14.69 -2.69
CA ASP A 120 35.18 15.14 -2.35
C ASP A 120 34.39 15.52 -3.61
N GLY A 121 33.15 15.06 -3.70
CA GLY A 121 32.28 15.31 -4.86
C GLY A 121 32.46 14.38 -6.07
N GLU A 122 33.48 13.51 -6.10
CA GLU A 122 33.64 12.48 -7.15
C GLU A 122 32.47 11.49 -7.13
N ASP A 123 31.94 11.14 -8.31
CA ASP A 123 30.83 10.19 -8.44
C ASP A 123 31.30 8.74 -8.30
N LEU A 124 30.57 7.98 -7.49
CA LEU A 124 30.53 6.53 -7.57
C LEU A 124 29.77 6.13 -8.82
N LYS A 125 30.43 5.41 -9.72
CA LYS A 125 29.83 4.83 -10.93
C LYS A 125 29.60 3.34 -10.72
N GLY A 126 28.61 2.78 -11.43
CA GLY A 126 28.37 1.33 -11.47
C GLY A 126 27.75 0.73 -10.20
N TRP A 127 27.21 1.57 -9.31
CA TRP A 127 26.41 1.12 -8.18
C TRP A 127 25.00 0.72 -8.64
N GLU A 128 24.34 -0.12 -7.86
CA GLU A 128 22.93 -0.46 -8.03
C GLU A 128 22.23 -0.48 -6.66
N LEU A 129 21.08 0.18 -6.56
CA LEU A 129 20.20 0.11 -5.40
C LEU A 129 18.94 -0.66 -5.78
N THR A 130 18.62 -1.70 -5.01
CA THR A 130 17.36 -2.45 -5.13
C THR A 130 16.51 -2.18 -3.89
N ILE A 131 15.29 -1.69 -4.11
CA ILE A 131 14.28 -1.44 -3.08
C ILE A 131 13.13 -2.43 -3.30
N PRO A 132 12.95 -3.44 -2.44
CA PRO A 132 11.88 -4.42 -2.59
C PRO A 132 10.53 -3.85 -2.12
N THR A 133 9.49 -4.67 -2.26
CA THR A 133 8.21 -4.50 -1.57
C THR A 133 7.98 -5.76 -0.73
N ALA A 134 7.81 -5.61 0.58
CA ALA A 134 7.46 -6.71 1.47
C ALA A 134 5.93 -6.80 1.62
N GLU A 135 5.27 -5.67 1.89
CA GLU A 135 3.82 -5.61 2.05
C GLU A 135 3.28 -4.20 1.80
N VAL A 136 1.99 -4.11 1.49
CA VAL A 136 1.26 -2.83 1.43
C VAL A 136 0.21 -2.85 2.53
N THR A 137 0.28 -1.88 3.45
CA THR A 137 -0.60 -1.78 4.62
C THR A 137 -1.42 -0.50 4.61
N SER A 138 -2.51 -0.53 5.37
CA SER A 138 -3.20 0.67 5.82
C SER A 138 -3.89 0.41 7.16
N LYS A 139 -3.98 1.44 8.01
CA LYS A 139 -4.68 1.38 9.30
C LYS A 139 -6.14 1.82 9.23
N SER A 140 -6.63 2.23 8.07
CA SER A 140 -8.05 2.58 7.90
C SER A 140 -8.94 1.34 7.86
N ALA A 141 -9.92 1.26 8.77
CA ALA A 141 -10.90 0.18 8.83
C ALA A 141 -11.88 0.18 7.63
N SER A 142 -11.95 1.28 6.88
CA SER A 142 -12.90 1.47 5.77
C SER A 142 -12.31 1.10 4.41
N ILE A 143 -11.10 0.56 4.36
CA ILE A 143 -10.45 0.21 3.10
C ILE A 143 -11.04 -1.05 2.52
N ARG A 144 -11.26 -0.98 1.22
CA ARG A 144 -11.67 -2.11 0.39
C ARG A 144 -10.43 -2.81 -0.16
N PRO A 145 -10.22 -4.10 0.11
CA PRO A 145 -9.01 -4.81 -0.33
C PRO A 145 -8.74 -4.69 -1.83
N GLU A 146 -9.78 -4.66 -2.67
CA GLU A 146 -9.68 -4.51 -4.13
C GLU A 146 -9.12 -3.14 -4.59
N ASN A 147 -9.16 -2.13 -3.71
CA ASN A 147 -8.65 -0.78 -3.96
C ASN A 147 -7.22 -0.58 -3.44
N THR A 148 -6.59 -1.63 -2.92
CA THR A 148 -5.23 -1.56 -2.38
C THR A 148 -4.24 -1.26 -3.52
N PRO A 149 -3.37 -0.24 -3.36
CA PRO A 149 -2.25 0.01 -4.26
C PRO A 149 -1.27 -1.17 -4.34
N VAL A 150 -0.44 -1.17 -5.37
CA VAL A 150 0.56 -2.21 -5.63
C VAL A 150 1.96 -1.64 -5.41
N GLY A 151 2.69 -2.22 -4.46
CA GLY A 151 4.13 -2.01 -4.32
C GLY A 151 4.89 -2.77 -5.42
N LYS A 152 6.01 -2.21 -5.86
CA LYS A 152 6.89 -2.79 -6.88
C LYS A 152 8.33 -2.76 -6.41
N GLU A 153 9.07 -3.81 -6.74
CA GLU A 153 10.53 -3.77 -6.66
C GLU A 153 11.06 -2.69 -7.61
N ALA A 154 11.91 -1.83 -7.09
CA ALA A 154 12.60 -0.80 -7.86
C ALA A 154 14.09 -1.07 -7.87
N LYS A 155 14.66 -1.08 -9.08
CA LYS A 155 16.11 -1.09 -9.28
C LYS A 155 16.52 0.22 -9.89
N ILE A 156 17.44 0.92 -9.24
CA ILE A 156 17.99 2.17 -9.75
C ILE A 156 19.50 2.08 -9.83
N SER A 157 20.06 2.59 -10.91
CA SER A 157 21.49 2.73 -11.16
C SER A 157 21.71 3.96 -12.03
N GLY A 158 22.75 4.75 -11.72
CA GLY A 158 22.98 6.02 -12.40
C GLY A 158 21.77 6.96 -12.30
N THR A 159 21.31 7.48 -13.44
CA THR A 159 20.18 8.44 -13.53
C THR A 159 18.82 7.78 -13.77
N LEU A 160 18.73 6.46 -13.69
CA LEU A 160 17.48 5.74 -13.93
C LEU A 160 16.50 5.97 -12.77
N SER A 161 15.23 6.16 -13.14
CA SER A 161 14.11 6.18 -12.18
C SER A 161 13.30 4.89 -12.31
N SER A 162 12.72 4.43 -11.20
CA SER A 162 11.86 3.26 -11.16
C SER A 162 10.61 3.52 -10.33
N VAL A 163 9.48 2.93 -10.74
CA VAL A 163 8.23 2.96 -9.97
C VAL A 163 8.37 2.03 -8.77
N VAL A 164 8.07 2.52 -7.57
CA VAL A 164 8.12 1.76 -6.29
C VAL A 164 6.74 1.44 -5.75
N PHE A 165 5.74 2.25 -6.08
CA PHE A 165 4.42 2.17 -5.49
C PHE A 165 3.41 2.82 -6.42
N LYS A 166 2.29 2.18 -6.69
CA LYS A 166 1.27 2.75 -7.57
C LYS A 166 -0.15 2.31 -7.23
N ALA A 167 -1.10 3.15 -7.57
CA ALA A 167 -2.52 2.83 -7.61
C ALA A 167 -3.04 3.10 -9.03
N ASP A 168 -3.79 2.15 -9.56
CA ASP A 168 -4.52 2.36 -10.81
C ASP A 168 -5.73 3.27 -10.57
N GLU A 169 -6.38 3.75 -11.62
CA GLU A 169 -7.60 4.56 -11.52
C GLU A 169 -8.69 3.83 -10.70
N GLY A 170 -9.40 4.59 -9.87
CA GLY A 170 -10.39 4.09 -8.92
C GLY A 170 -9.80 3.45 -7.65
N LYS A 171 -8.48 3.31 -7.54
CA LYS A 171 -7.77 2.71 -6.40
C LYS A 171 -6.92 3.71 -5.65
N GLY A 172 -6.44 3.31 -4.48
CA GLY A 172 -5.43 4.04 -3.74
C GLY A 172 -5.88 5.34 -3.07
N MET A 173 -7.18 5.61 -3.03
CA MET A 173 -7.75 6.63 -2.13
C MET A 173 -7.64 6.17 -0.68
N GLY A 174 -7.21 7.08 0.19
CA GLY A 174 -6.90 6.86 1.58
C GLY A 174 -5.41 7.02 1.86
N ARG A 175 -4.95 6.31 2.88
CA ARG A 175 -3.54 6.31 3.32
C ARG A 175 -3.01 4.91 3.17
N TYR A 176 -1.89 4.75 2.47
CA TYR A 176 -1.27 3.45 2.30
C TYR A 176 0.23 3.55 2.49
N THR A 177 0.78 2.53 3.15
CA THR A 177 2.21 2.38 3.33
C THR A 177 2.70 1.18 2.52
N ASN A 178 3.65 1.41 1.61
CA ASN A 178 4.45 0.32 1.06
C ASN A 178 5.64 0.09 1.99
N ILE A 179 5.61 -1.02 2.72
CA ILE A 179 6.70 -1.49 3.56
C ILE A 179 7.68 -2.23 2.67
N PHE A 180 8.89 -1.70 2.55
CA PHE A 180 9.99 -2.35 1.85
C PHE A 180 10.58 -3.47 2.70
N GLU A 181 10.67 -3.25 4.00
CA GLU A 181 11.24 -4.20 4.94
C GLU A 181 10.88 -3.86 6.39
N ARG A 182 10.73 -4.85 7.28
CA ARG A 182 10.66 -4.65 8.73
C ARG A 182 11.94 -5.13 9.41
N TYR A 183 12.26 -4.55 10.57
CA TYR A 183 13.33 -5.08 11.41
C TYR A 183 13.12 -6.58 11.68
N ALA A 184 14.21 -7.34 11.57
CA ALA A 184 14.29 -8.73 11.97
C ALA A 184 15.54 -8.92 12.82
N ASP A 185 15.50 -9.78 13.85
CA ASP A 185 16.56 -9.94 14.85
C ASP A 185 17.97 -10.20 14.26
N ASN A 186 18.06 -10.68 13.02
CA ASN A 186 19.31 -10.92 12.30
C ASN A 186 19.68 -9.74 11.37
N GLN A 187 19.85 -8.52 11.90
CA GLN A 187 20.38 -7.35 11.18
C GLN A 187 21.92 -7.38 11.02
N GLU A 188 22.49 -8.54 10.68
CA GLU A 188 23.94 -8.67 10.55
C GLU A 188 24.51 -7.79 9.41
N PRO A 189 25.71 -7.20 9.56
CA PRO A 189 26.29 -6.31 8.54
C PRO A 189 26.57 -6.99 7.18
N THR A 190 26.49 -8.32 7.11
CA THR A 190 26.71 -9.13 5.90
C THR A 190 25.42 -9.47 5.16
N ARG A 191 24.27 -9.01 5.65
CA ARG A 191 22.95 -9.34 5.11
C ARG A 191 22.80 -8.88 3.66
N THR A 192 22.12 -9.71 2.87
CA THR A 192 21.88 -9.51 1.44
C THR A 192 20.41 -9.64 1.06
N THR A 193 19.48 -9.48 2.00
CA THR A 193 18.03 -9.41 1.74
C THR A 193 17.53 -8.01 2.04
N GLY A 194 16.30 -7.62 1.65
CA GLY A 194 15.76 -6.30 1.98
C GLY A 194 16.24 -5.18 1.03
N VAL A 195 16.39 -3.96 1.55
CA VAL A 195 16.86 -2.82 0.73
C VAL A 195 18.37 -2.94 0.51
N GLN A 196 18.79 -3.22 -0.73
CA GLN A 196 20.15 -3.62 -1.08
C GLN A 196 20.91 -2.54 -1.85
N LEU A 197 22.19 -2.37 -1.54
CA LEU A 197 23.15 -1.57 -2.29
C LEU A 197 24.33 -2.43 -2.75
N SER A 198 24.60 -2.42 -4.05
CA SER A 198 25.74 -3.07 -4.68
C SER A 198 26.80 -2.05 -5.09
N ILE A 199 28.06 -2.33 -4.74
CA ILE A 199 29.21 -1.47 -5.02
C ILE A 199 30.19 -2.20 -5.95
N PRO A 200 30.64 -1.59 -7.06
CA PRO A 200 31.54 -2.26 -7.98
C PRO A 200 32.98 -2.33 -7.46
N ASN A 201 33.75 -3.29 -7.97
CA ASN A 201 35.18 -3.46 -7.65
C ASN A 201 36.06 -2.26 -8.03
N THR A 202 35.58 -1.41 -8.94
CA THR A 202 36.30 -0.23 -9.43
C THR A 202 36.08 1.02 -8.58
N ALA A 203 35.26 0.94 -7.53
CA ALA A 203 35.02 2.06 -6.64
C ALA A 203 36.26 2.39 -5.80
N ARG A 204 36.37 3.65 -5.36
CA ARG A 204 37.43 4.06 -4.42
C ARG A 204 36.99 3.72 -3.00
N LYS A 205 37.96 3.44 -2.13
CA LYS A 205 37.71 3.37 -0.69
C LYS A 205 37.48 4.78 -0.16
N ALA A 206 36.22 5.13 0.11
CA ALA A 206 35.81 6.41 0.69
C ALA A 206 34.41 6.29 1.32
N SER A 207 33.98 7.33 2.03
CA SER A 207 32.58 7.49 2.42
C SER A 207 31.82 8.14 1.28
N TYR A 208 30.62 7.64 0.98
CA TYR A 208 29.78 8.17 -0.08
C TYR A 208 28.42 8.63 0.47
N ILE A 209 27.79 9.60 -0.19
CA ILE A 209 26.43 10.04 0.09
C ILE A 209 25.62 10.13 -1.20
N GLY A 210 24.45 9.49 -1.21
CA GLY A 210 23.47 9.56 -2.29
C GLY A 210 22.21 10.28 -1.79
N LYS A 211 21.53 10.99 -2.69
CA LYS A 211 20.22 11.59 -2.42
C LYS A 211 19.16 10.91 -3.27
N LEU A 212 18.19 10.27 -2.62
CA LEU A 212 17.03 9.71 -3.29
C LEU A 212 15.96 10.78 -3.47
N ASN A 213 15.47 10.90 -4.70
CA ASN A 213 14.38 11.77 -5.08
C ASN A 213 13.13 10.93 -5.32
N TRP A 214 12.09 11.24 -4.55
CA TRP A 214 10.80 10.56 -4.63
C TRP A 214 9.78 11.49 -5.27
N THR A 215 9.11 11.02 -6.31
CA THR A 215 8.14 11.82 -7.06
C THR A 215 6.80 11.11 -7.10
N LEU A 216 5.79 11.73 -6.49
CA LEU A 216 4.39 11.32 -6.57
C LEU A 216 3.70 12.06 -7.71
N THR A 217 3.01 11.32 -8.58
CA THR A 217 2.23 11.86 -9.70
C THR A 217 0.85 11.22 -9.73
N ASN A 218 -0.17 12.01 -10.10
CA ASN A 218 -1.57 11.59 -10.22
C ASN A 218 -1.92 11.06 -11.62
N THR A 219 -0.94 10.49 -12.31
CA THR A 219 -1.11 9.89 -13.65
C THR A 219 -0.86 8.40 -13.52
N PRO A 220 -1.85 7.52 -13.73
CA PRO A 220 -1.59 6.09 -13.80
C PRO A 220 -0.67 5.79 -14.99
N ASN A 221 0.42 5.06 -14.74
CA ASN A 221 1.25 4.46 -15.78
C ASN A 221 0.83 3.01 -16.03
#